data_AF-A0A3R8Z329-F1
#
_entry.id   AF-A0A3R8Z329-F1
#
_cell.length_a   1.000
_cell.length_b   1.000
_cell.length_c   1.000
_cell.angle_alpha   90.00
_cell.angle_beta   90.00
_cell.angle_gamma   90.00
#
_symmetry.space_group_name_H-M   'P 1'
#
loop_
_entity.id
_entity.type
_entity.pdbx_description
1 polymer ?
#
loop_
_entity_poly.entity_id
_entity_poly.type
_entity_poly.pdbx_seq_one_letter_code
_entity_poly.pdbx_strand_id
1 'polypeptide(L)'
;MHDQLVTIAGIIAIPFSAILSLCGIMLGLFSFDEKRKILISLKITELISTKKVKAEKFAQWWSTNFFLLFGANFFSKRQILTIPLFTILYSTFLFISWFLWMLIFYNPDHIIPNHIPTVLDASINNFLNYGFVYSLVLDFISISITRVYIKYSLRNRFSSFKAILFFITSILLIVFLFTIVIYKLKISSIDDLYTMQGLYLEKRPITNWEPVQTFYSSLNIIHNETMIIVTSKGLMTNYFIPQALMLYTSLMAQISLIIIFLCYILIKSLTKLEILSLFLVKNAGTASMSACGFIALAVILIICIPMTLLILSIFIT
;
A
#
# COMPACT_ATOMS: atom_id res chain seq x y z
N MET A 1 -0.77 17.21 -30.95
CA MET A 1 -0.63 18.58 -30.39
C MET A 1 -1.85 19.02 -29.57
N HIS A 2 -3.09 18.84 -30.03
CA HIS A 2 -4.28 19.32 -29.30
C HIS A 2 -4.51 18.62 -27.95
N ASP A 3 -4.31 17.30 -27.86
CA ASP A 3 -4.48 16.56 -26.60
C ASP A 3 -3.43 16.92 -25.53
N GLN A 4 -2.19 17.16 -25.95
CA GLN A 4 -1.12 17.62 -25.06
C GLN A 4 -1.44 19.01 -24.49
N LEU A 5 -2.05 19.89 -25.30
CA LEU A 5 -2.48 21.24 -24.92
C LEU A 5 -3.58 21.20 -23.86
N VAL A 6 -4.59 20.34 -24.04
CA VAL A 6 -5.67 20.15 -23.07
C VAL A 6 -5.14 19.56 -21.77
N THR A 7 -4.18 18.62 -21.83
CA THR A 7 -3.55 18.07 -20.61
C THR A 7 -2.67 19.07 -19.88
N ILE A 8 -1.84 19.86 -20.57
CA ILE A 8 -0.97 20.87 -19.93
C ILE A 8 -1.80 22.03 -19.37
N ALA A 9 -2.80 22.50 -20.11
CA ALA A 9 -3.74 23.51 -19.64
C ALA A 9 -4.54 22.99 -18.43
N GLY A 10 -4.99 21.73 -18.43
CA GLY A 10 -5.68 21.12 -17.29
C GLY A 10 -4.77 20.96 -16.06
N ILE A 11 -3.53 20.51 -16.24
CA ILE A 11 -2.56 20.31 -15.14
C ILE A 11 -2.17 21.64 -14.47
N ILE A 12 -2.18 22.75 -15.21
CA ILE A 12 -1.79 24.06 -14.69
C ILE A 12 -3.01 24.87 -14.23
N ALA A 13 -4.07 24.95 -15.03
CA ALA A 13 -5.25 25.79 -14.73
C ALA A 13 -6.05 25.31 -13.51
N ILE A 14 -6.10 23.99 -13.24
CA ILE A 14 -6.82 23.45 -12.09
C ILE A 14 -6.17 23.86 -10.76
N PRO A 15 -4.87 23.60 -10.51
CA PRO A 15 -4.22 24.08 -9.30
C PRO A 15 -4.17 25.62 -9.26
N PHE A 16 -4.04 26.28 -10.41
CA PHE A 16 -4.00 27.75 -10.46
C PHE A 16 -5.34 28.39 -10.05
N SER A 17 -6.46 27.91 -10.58
CA SER A 17 -7.80 28.38 -10.21
C SER A 17 -8.15 28.06 -8.76
N ALA A 18 -7.76 26.88 -8.26
CA ALA A 18 -7.93 26.52 -6.85
C ALA A 18 -7.16 27.49 -5.94
N ILE A 19 -5.91 27.80 -6.27
CA ILE A 19 -5.07 28.74 -5.52
C ILE A 19 -5.60 30.18 -5.60
N LEU A 20 -6.05 30.63 -6.77
CA LEU A 20 -6.69 31.94 -6.96
C LEU A 20 -7.98 32.07 -6.16
N SER A 21 -8.79 31.00 -6.10
CA SER A 21 -10.00 30.96 -5.28
C SER A 21 -9.67 31.06 -3.79
N LEU A 22 -8.56 30.46 -3.35
CA LEU A 22 -8.09 30.51 -1.97
C LEU A 22 -7.59 31.92 -1.61
N CYS A 23 -6.89 32.59 -2.52
CA CYS A 23 -6.55 34.02 -2.39
C CYS A 23 -7.78 34.92 -2.41
N GLY A 24 -8.76 34.63 -3.27
CA GLY A 24 -10.04 35.35 -3.32
C GLY A 24 -10.85 35.20 -2.04
N ILE A 25 -10.82 34.03 -1.40
CA ILE A 25 -11.38 33.81 -0.05
C ILE A 25 -10.59 34.64 0.97
N MET A 26 -9.26 34.59 0.96
CA MET A 26 -8.40 35.36 1.87
C MET A 26 -8.64 36.87 1.77
N LEU A 27 -8.89 37.40 0.56
CA LEU A 27 -9.21 38.80 0.31
C LEU A 27 -10.70 39.11 0.61
N GLY A 28 -11.64 38.22 0.26
CA GLY A 28 -13.07 38.38 0.56
C GLY A 28 -13.42 38.34 2.06
N LEU A 29 -12.48 37.87 2.90
CA LEU A 29 -12.61 37.84 4.36
C LEU A 29 -12.68 39.25 5.02
N PHE A 30 -12.52 40.35 4.27
CA PHE A 30 -12.70 41.74 4.74
C PHE A 30 -14.11 42.05 5.27
N SER A 31 -15.14 41.27 4.90
CA SER A 31 -16.55 41.57 5.19
C SER A 31 -17.20 40.73 6.29
N PHE A 32 -16.43 39.88 7.00
CA PHE A 32 -17.03 39.03 8.03
C PHE A 32 -17.23 39.77 9.35
N ASP A 33 -18.49 40.06 9.68
CA ASP A 33 -18.89 40.46 11.04
C ASP A 33 -18.47 39.41 12.08
N GLU A 34 -18.17 39.83 13.31
CA GLU A 34 -17.81 38.91 14.41
C GLU A 34 -18.83 37.79 14.61
N LYS A 35 -20.13 38.10 14.49
CA LYS A 35 -21.22 37.10 14.57
C LYS A 35 -21.09 36.01 13.50
N ARG A 36 -20.70 36.37 12.28
CA ARG A 36 -20.50 35.41 11.18
C ARG A 36 -19.22 34.59 11.40
N LYS A 37 -18.15 35.18 11.92
CA LYS A 37 -16.92 34.45 12.28
C LYS A 37 -17.20 33.38 13.33
N ILE A 38 -17.98 33.70 14.36
CA ILE A 38 -18.39 32.74 15.39
C ILE A 38 -19.21 31.60 14.77
N LEU A 39 -20.22 31.91 13.96
CA LEU A 39 -21.04 30.89 13.27
C LEU A 39 -20.20 29.96 12.38
N ILE A 40 -19.26 30.50 11.62
CA ILE A 40 -18.37 29.70 10.75
C ILE A 40 -17.43 28.83 11.59
N SER A 41 -16.85 29.37 12.65
CA SER A 41 -15.97 28.61 13.55
C SER A 41 -16.71 27.43 14.23
N LEU A 42 -17.97 27.62 14.61
CA LEU A 42 -18.82 26.56 15.16
C LEU A 42 -19.09 25.48 14.11
N LYS A 43 -19.48 25.86 12.89
CA LYS A 43 -19.71 24.90 11.79
C LYS A 43 -18.46 24.11 11.42
N ILE A 44 -17.29 24.75 11.41
CA ILE A 44 -16.00 24.10 11.15
C ILE A 44 -15.71 23.05 12.23
N THR A 45 -15.80 23.45 13.49
CA THR A 45 -15.57 22.57 14.65
C THR A 45 -16.53 21.39 14.64
N GLU A 46 -17.82 21.64 14.40
CA GLU A 46 -18.86 20.60 14.33
C GLU A 46 -18.59 19.61 13.19
N LEU A 47 -18.32 20.10 11.98
CA LEU A 47 -18.07 19.27 10.81
C LEU A 47 -16.82 18.41 10.99
N ILE A 48 -15.74 18.99 11.51
CA ILE A 48 -14.47 18.30 11.69
C ILE A 48 -14.53 17.31 12.86
N SER A 49 -15.12 17.70 14.00
CA SER A 49 -15.33 16.79 15.14
C SER A 49 -16.18 15.58 14.73
N THR A 50 -17.27 15.79 13.98
CA THR A 50 -18.10 14.70 13.46
C THR A 50 -17.30 13.73 12.58
N LYS A 51 -16.46 14.25 11.68
CA LYS A 51 -15.62 13.41 10.81
C LYS A 51 -14.55 12.64 11.59
N LYS A 52 -13.93 13.25 12.61
CA LYS A 52 -12.98 12.56 13.50
C LYS A 52 -13.64 11.41 14.25
N VAL A 53 -14.81 11.65 14.86
CA VAL A 53 -15.58 10.62 15.57
C VAL A 53 -15.94 9.47 14.62
N LYS A 54 -16.33 9.75 13.37
CA LYS A 54 -16.59 8.72 12.36
C LYS A 54 -15.34 7.89 12.05
N ALA A 55 -14.19 8.53 11.85
CA ALA A 55 -12.92 7.84 11.59
C ALA A 55 -12.47 6.96 12.77
N GLU A 56 -12.62 7.46 14.00
CA GLU A 56 -12.33 6.69 15.22
C GLU A 56 -13.25 5.49 15.38
N LYS A 57 -14.57 5.68 15.19
CA LYS A 57 -15.55 4.59 15.22
C LYS A 57 -15.26 3.53 14.16
N PHE A 58 -14.87 3.94 12.95
CA PHE A 58 -14.49 3.00 11.89
C PHE A 58 -13.23 2.21 12.25
N ALA A 59 -12.19 2.87 12.77
CA ALA A 59 -10.98 2.17 13.23
C ALA A 59 -11.28 1.18 14.37
N GLN A 60 -12.13 1.56 15.32
CA GLN A 60 -12.59 0.68 16.40
C GLN A 60 -13.39 -0.51 15.84
N TRP A 61 -14.36 -0.26 14.96
CA TRP A 61 -15.15 -1.30 14.30
C TRP A 61 -14.25 -2.30 13.56
N TRP A 62 -13.28 -1.80 12.78
CA TRP A 62 -12.32 -2.64 12.07
C TRP A 62 -11.46 -3.48 13.02
N SER A 63 -10.96 -2.87 14.10
CA SER A 63 -10.17 -3.57 15.12
C SER A 63 -10.97 -4.67 15.84
N THR A 64 -12.26 -4.41 16.12
CA THR A 64 -13.14 -5.40 16.73
C THR A 64 -13.37 -6.58 15.81
N ASN A 65 -13.63 -6.35 14.52
CA ASN A 65 -13.76 -7.42 13.53
C ASN A 65 -12.48 -8.25 13.40
N PHE A 66 -11.32 -7.59 13.43
CA PHE A 66 -10.04 -8.29 13.45
C PHE A 66 -9.90 -9.23 14.67
N PHE A 67 -10.24 -8.76 15.87
CA PHE A 67 -10.20 -9.60 17.08
C PHE A 67 -11.31 -10.67 17.12
N LEU A 68 -12.46 -10.44 16.49
CA LEU A 68 -13.51 -11.45 16.34
C LEU A 68 -13.04 -12.63 15.49
N LEU A 69 -12.39 -12.32 14.36
CA LEU A 69 -11.84 -13.30 13.42
C LEU A 69 -10.62 -14.01 14.00
N PHE A 70 -9.58 -13.27 14.40
CA PHE A 70 -8.30 -13.86 14.78
C PHE A 70 -8.09 -14.01 16.29
N GLY A 71 -9.06 -13.64 17.11
CA GLY A 71 -8.99 -13.73 18.56
C GLY A 71 -8.12 -12.66 19.23
N ALA A 72 -8.47 -12.33 20.47
CA ALA A 72 -7.75 -11.34 21.28
C ALA A 72 -6.43 -11.87 21.87
N ASN A 73 -6.31 -13.17 22.13
CA ASN A 73 -5.13 -13.77 22.76
C ASN A 73 -4.24 -14.51 21.75
N PHE A 74 -2.96 -14.65 22.06
CA PHE A 74 -2.06 -15.53 21.30
C PHE A 74 -2.55 -16.98 21.38
N PHE A 75 -2.44 -17.72 20.28
CA PHE A 75 -2.86 -19.11 20.17
C PHE A 75 -4.31 -19.36 20.59
N SER A 76 -5.20 -18.38 20.36
CA SER A 76 -6.63 -18.62 20.56
C SER A 76 -7.06 -19.82 19.71
N LYS A 77 -7.93 -20.70 20.23
CA LYS A 77 -8.40 -21.90 19.50
C LYS A 77 -8.92 -21.57 18.10
N ARG A 78 -9.44 -20.35 17.90
CA ARG A 78 -9.91 -19.83 16.62
C ARG A 78 -8.79 -19.68 15.58
N GLN A 79 -7.59 -19.26 15.98
CA GLN A 79 -6.44 -19.07 15.07
C GLN A 79 -6.02 -20.34 14.34
N ILE A 80 -6.18 -21.49 14.99
CA ILE A 80 -5.87 -22.79 14.41
C ILE A 80 -6.71 -23.03 13.14
N LEU A 81 -7.93 -22.48 13.09
CA LEU A 81 -8.82 -22.62 11.95
C LEU A 81 -8.78 -21.39 11.03
N THR A 82 -8.80 -20.20 11.60
CA THR A 82 -8.98 -18.96 10.83
C THR A 82 -7.74 -18.56 10.04
N ILE A 83 -6.54 -18.86 10.53
CA ILE A 83 -5.29 -18.53 9.82
C ILE A 83 -5.14 -19.44 8.60
N PRO A 84 -5.24 -20.78 8.72
CA PRO A 84 -5.21 -21.63 7.53
C PRO A 84 -6.32 -21.33 6.54
N LEU A 85 -7.54 -21.07 7.02
CA LEU A 85 -8.65 -20.70 6.14
C LEU A 85 -8.37 -19.38 5.42
N PHE A 86 -7.80 -18.38 6.10
CA PHE A 86 -7.38 -17.12 5.48
C PHE A 86 -6.33 -17.37 4.40
N THR A 87 -5.27 -18.13 4.69
CA THR A 87 -4.19 -18.41 3.73
C THR A 87 -4.74 -19.17 2.52
N ILE A 88 -5.62 -20.16 2.71
CA ILE A 88 -6.27 -20.90 1.62
C ILE A 88 -7.15 -19.96 0.78
N LEU A 89 -8.04 -19.20 1.39
CA LEU A 89 -8.96 -18.32 0.68
C LEU A 89 -8.22 -17.25 -0.12
N TYR A 90 -7.20 -16.65 0.47
CA TYR A 90 -6.47 -15.57 -0.18
C TYR A 90 -5.53 -16.10 -1.27
N SER A 91 -4.88 -17.24 -1.05
CA SER A 91 -4.08 -17.89 -2.09
C SER A 91 -4.93 -18.34 -3.26
N THR A 92 -6.10 -18.95 -3.04
CA THR A 92 -7.02 -19.33 -4.13
C THR A 92 -7.51 -18.12 -4.91
N PHE A 93 -7.86 -17.03 -4.23
CA PHE A 93 -8.24 -15.78 -4.90
C PHE A 93 -7.11 -15.26 -5.82
N LEU A 94 -5.87 -15.26 -5.35
CA LEU A 94 -4.72 -14.83 -6.15
C LEU A 94 -4.46 -15.76 -7.34
N PHE A 95 -4.56 -17.08 -7.16
CA PHE A 95 -4.43 -18.03 -8.27
C PHE A 95 -5.54 -17.85 -9.32
N ILE A 96 -6.79 -17.64 -8.90
CA ILE A 96 -7.90 -17.37 -9.80
C ILE A 96 -7.68 -16.06 -10.55
N SER A 97 -7.24 -15.00 -9.86
CA SER A 97 -6.94 -13.72 -10.49
C SER A 97 -5.80 -13.84 -11.51
N TRP A 98 -4.77 -14.63 -11.22
CA TRP A 98 -3.66 -14.86 -12.14
C TRP A 98 -4.10 -15.68 -13.36
N PHE A 99 -4.92 -16.71 -13.15
CA PHE A 99 -5.51 -17.49 -14.24
C PHE A 99 -6.39 -16.64 -15.16
N LEU A 100 -7.29 -15.82 -14.59
CA LEU A 100 -8.12 -14.89 -15.37
C LEU A 100 -7.27 -13.90 -16.17
N TRP A 101 -6.21 -13.37 -15.57
CA TRP A 101 -5.28 -12.48 -16.26
C TRP A 101 -4.60 -13.17 -17.45
N MET A 102 -4.14 -14.41 -17.29
CA MET A 102 -3.58 -15.22 -18.37
C MET A 102 -4.60 -15.45 -19.51
N LEU A 103 -5.87 -15.70 -19.18
CA LEU A 103 -6.94 -15.88 -20.17
C LEU A 103 -7.28 -14.61 -20.94
N ILE A 104 -7.14 -13.43 -20.34
CA ILE A 104 -7.47 -12.17 -21.00
C ILE A 104 -6.32 -11.70 -21.89
N PHE A 105 -5.08 -11.81 -21.43
CA PHE A 105 -3.93 -11.16 -22.06
C PHE A 105 -2.97 -12.10 -22.80
N TYR A 106 -2.92 -13.39 -22.43
CA TYR A 106 -2.01 -14.38 -23.03
C TYR A 106 -2.70 -15.42 -23.91
N ASN A 107 -4.00 -15.23 -24.14
CA ASN A 107 -4.83 -16.10 -24.97
C ASN A 107 -5.36 -15.31 -26.17
N PRO A 108 -4.59 -15.23 -27.28
CA PRO A 108 -4.96 -14.42 -28.44
C PRO A 108 -6.27 -14.87 -29.09
N ASP A 109 -6.62 -16.15 -28.97
CA ASP A 109 -7.83 -16.72 -29.55
C ASP A 109 -9.04 -16.65 -28.58
N HIS A 110 -8.83 -16.23 -27.33
CA HIS A 110 -9.82 -16.19 -26.25
C HIS A 110 -10.58 -17.52 -26.03
N ILE A 111 -9.99 -18.65 -26.43
CA ILE A 111 -10.55 -19.99 -26.24
C ILE A 111 -10.23 -20.47 -24.83
N ILE A 112 -11.23 -20.93 -24.07
CA ILE A 112 -10.99 -21.53 -22.75
C ILE A 112 -10.16 -22.81 -22.96
N PRO A 113 -8.94 -22.90 -22.40
CA PRO A 113 -8.08 -24.04 -22.62
C PRO A 113 -8.67 -25.28 -21.92
N ASN A 114 -8.60 -26.44 -22.59
CA ASN A 114 -9.10 -27.71 -22.05
C ASN A 114 -8.34 -28.16 -20.78
N HIS A 115 -7.13 -27.66 -20.59
CA HIS A 115 -6.28 -27.93 -19.43
C HIS A 115 -5.69 -26.63 -18.89
N ILE A 116 -5.39 -26.63 -17.59
CA ILE A 116 -4.68 -25.52 -16.94
C ILE A 116 -3.29 -25.38 -17.60
N PRO A 117 -2.82 -24.16 -17.90
CA PRO A 117 -1.47 -23.96 -18.44
C PRO A 117 -0.41 -24.62 -17.57
N THR A 118 0.55 -25.31 -18.19
CA THR A 118 1.59 -26.11 -17.48
C THR A 118 2.35 -25.32 -16.43
N VAL A 119 2.62 -24.04 -16.69
CA VAL A 119 3.28 -23.13 -15.74
C VAL A 119 2.43 -22.90 -14.49
N LEU A 120 1.11 -22.74 -14.65
CA LEU A 120 0.19 -22.50 -13.54
C LEU A 120 -0.03 -23.79 -12.74
N ASP A 121 -0.15 -24.93 -13.43
CA ASP A 121 -0.25 -26.25 -12.79
C ASP A 121 0.99 -26.58 -11.95
N ALA A 122 2.19 -26.42 -12.52
CA ALA A 122 3.46 -26.58 -11.80
C ALA A 122 3.59 -25.60 -10.62
N SER A 123 3.14 -24.35 -10.78
CA SER A 123 3.17 -23.35 -9.70
C SER A 123 2.21 -23.69 -8.56
N ILE A 124 1.02 -24.21 -8.86
CA ILE A 124 0.05 -24.68 -7.86
C ILE A 124 0.64 -25.86 -7.09
N ASN A 125 1.16 -26.87 -7.78
CA ASN A 125 1.72 -28.05 -7.14
C ASN A 125 2.91 -27.70 -6.23
N ASN A 126 3.82 -26.84 -6.70
CA ASN A 126 4.96 -26.38 -5.91
C ASN A 126 4.54 -25.49 -4.74
N PHE A 127 3.51 -24.66 -4.91
CA PHE A 127 2.95 -23.90 -3.80
C PHE A 127 2.34 -24.81 -2.74
N LEU A 128 1.52 -25.79 -3.12
CA LEU A 128 0.87 -26.69 -2.16
C LEU A 128 1.87 -27.53 -1.37
N ASN A 129 2.88 -28.09 -2.04
CA ASN A 129 3.84 -28.99 -1.41
C ASN A 129 4.91 -28.25 -0.59
N TYR A 130 5.38 -27.09 -1.08
CA TYR A 130 6.51 -26.39 -0.47
C TYR A 130 6.12 -25.01 0.07
N GLY A 131 5.42 -24.18 -0.71
CA GLY A 131 5.14 -22.78 -0.36
C GLY A 131 4.09 -22.58 0.75
N PHE A 132 3.09 -23.44 0.83
CA PHE A 132 1.89 -23.25 1.64
C PHE A 132 2.20 -23.19 3.13
N VAL A 133 3.06 -24.10 3.62
CA VAL A 133 3.47 -24.13 5.03
C VAL A 133 4.22 -22.85 5.39
N TYR A 134 5.12 -22.36 4.53
CA TYR A 134 5.81 -21.11 4.78
C TYR A 134 4.88 -19.90 4.75
N SER A 135 3.92 -19.87 3.81
CA SER A 135 2.87 -18.84 3.78
C SER A 135 2.04 -18.84 5.06
N LEU A 136 1.63 -20.01 5.56
CA LEU A 136 0.91 -20.14 6.83
C LEU A 136 1.71 -19.56 8.00
N VAL A 137 3.01 -19.85 8.07
CA VAL A 137 3.88 -19.34 9.14
C VAL A 137 4.04 -17.82 9.02
N LEU A 138 4.26 -17.29 7.81
CA LEU A 138 4.34 -15.85 7.57
C LEU A 138 3.03 -15.14 7.95
N ASP A 139 1.88 -15.70 7.56
CA ASP A 139 0.57 -15.16 7.90
C ASP A 139 0.33 -15.20 9.42
N PHE A 140 0.72 -16.29 10.08
CA PHE A 140 0.63 -16.40 11.54
C PHE A 140 1.43 -15.31 12.26
N ILE A 141 2.67 -15.08 11.83
CA ILE A 141 3.53 -14.02 12.35
C ILE A 141 2.93 -12.65 12.02
N SER A 142 2.44 -12.47 10.81
CA SER A 142 1.81 -11.22 10.34
C SER A 142 0.62 -10.81 11.17
N ILE A 143 -0.33 -11.74 11.35
CA ILE A 143 -1.53 -11.56 12.16
C ILE A 143 -1.16 -11.34 13.64
N SER A 144 -0.11 -11.98 14.13
CA SER A 144 0.38 -11.78 15.49
C SER A 144 0.95 -10.38 15.72
N ILE A 145 1.73 -9.87 14.77
CA ILE A 145 2.29 -8.52 14.84
C ILE A 145 1.20 -7.47 14.70
N THR A 146 0.26 -7.63 13.75
CA THR A 146 -0.87 -6.71 13.60
C THR A 146 -1.73 -6.68 14.85
N ARG A 147 -1.95 -7.82 15.52
CA ARG A 147 -2.61 -7.88 16.83
C ARG A 147 -1.90 -7.04 17.89
N VAL A 148 -0.59 -7.19 18.02
CA VAL A 148 0.21 -6.42 18.98
C VAL A 148 0.10 -4.93 18.67
N TYR A 149 0.14 -4.56 17.38
CA TYR A 149 0.00 -3.18 16.93
C TYR A 149 -1.35 -2.59 17.33
N ILE A 150 -2.44 -3.30 17.04
CA ILE A 150 -3.79 -2.85 17.38
C ILE A 150 -3.93 -2.65 18.90
N LYS A 151 -3.47 -3.61 19.72
CA LYS A 151 -3.49 -3.49 21.19
C LYS A 151 -2.66 -2.32 21.71
N TYR A 152 -1.44 -2.17 21.20
CA TYR A 152 -0.56 -1.08 21.56
C TYR A 152 -1.21 0.27 21.23
N SER A 153 -1.81 0.35 20.05
CA SER A 153 -2.37 1.57 19.52
C SER A 153 -3.67 2.01 20.20
N LEU A 154 -4.51 1.05 20.62
CA LEU A 154 -5.66 1.31 21.49
C LEU A 154 -5.25 1.88 22.86
N ARG A 155 -4.13 1.41 23.42
CA ARG A 155 -3.67 1.83 24.77
C ARG A 155 -2.99 3.20 24.79
N ASN A 156 -2.14 3.48 23.80
CA ASN A 156 -1.22 4.63 23.85
C ASN A 156 -1.65 5.85 23.04
N ARG A 157 -2.91 5.88 22.56
CA ARG A 157 -3.42 6.80 21.52
C ARG A 157 -2.59 6.65 20.24
N PHE A 158 -3.26 6.35 19.13
CA PHE A 158 -2.69 6.05 17.80
C PHE A 158 -1.67 7.08 17.26
N SER A 159 -1.53 8.24 17.91
CA SER A 159 -0.70 9.37 17.50
C SER A 159 0.74 9.44 17.93
N SER A 160 1.18 8.52 18.77
CA SER A 160 2.56 8.53 19.24
C SER A 160 3.54 8.22 18.10
N PHE A 161 4.69 8.91 18.09
CA PHE A 161 5.82 8.58 17.21
C PHE A 161 6.20 7.09 17.31
N LYS A 162 6.08 6.54 18.52
CA LYS A 162 6.28 5.11 18.80
C LYS A 162 5.33 4.20 17.99
N ALA A 163 4.07 4.58 17.78
CA ALA A 163 3.14 3.81 16.96
C ALA A 163 3.54 3.83 15.48
N ILE A 164 3.97 4.98 14.94
CA ILE A 164 4.47 5.09 13.57
C ILE A 164 5.74 4.24 13.39
N LEU A 165 6.67 4.29 14.33
CA LEU A 165 7.87 3.47 14.30
C LEU A 165 7.53 1.98 14.37
N PHE A 166 6.56 1.60 15.20
CA PHE A 166 6.09 0.21 15.30
C PHE A 166 5.41 -0.27 14.00
N PHE A 167 4.65 0.60 13.33
CA PHE A 167 4.08 0.34 12.01
C PHE A 167 5.18 0.05 10.97
N ILE A 168 6.16 0.95 10.83
CA ILE A 168 7.23 0.80 9.83
C ILE A 168 8.05 -0.47 10.10
N THR A 169 8.46 -0.67 11.36
CA THR A 169 9.24 -1.87 11.74
C THR A 169 8.45 -3.16 11.53
N SER A 170 7.13 -3.16 11.76
CA SER A 170 6.30 -4.34 11.51
C SER A 170 6.26 -4.75 10.04
N ILE A 171 6.15 -3.80 9.11
CA ILE A 171 6.14 -4.09 7.67
C ILE A 171 7.51 -4.59 7.23
N LEU A 172 8.58 -3.87 7.63
CA LEU A 172 9.95 -4.25 7.29
C LEU A 172 10.31 -5.65 7.79
N LEU A 173 9.89 -6.02 9.00
CA LEU A 173 10.16 -7.33 9.57
C LEU A 173 9.51 -8.45 8.76
N ILE A 174 8.27 -8.27 8.27
CA ILE A 174 7.60 -9.30 7.46
C ILE A 174 8.25 -9.43 6.10
N VAL A 175 8.56 -8.31 5.44
CA VAL A 175 9.29 -8.34 4.16
C VAL A 175 10.64 -9.03 4.34
N PHE A 176 11.34 -8.74 5.44
CA PHE A 176 12.60 -9.40 5.77
C PHE A 176 12.43 -10.92 5.96
N LEU A 177 11.48 -11.36 6.77
CA LEU A 177 11.19 -12.79 6.97
C LEU A 177 10.79 -13.49 5.66
N PHE A 178 10.00 -12.82 4.82
CA PHE A 178 9.65 -13.31 3.50
C PHE A 178 10.91 -13.56 2.64
N THR A 179 11.86 -12.63 2.60
CA THR A 179 13.09 -12.84 1.82
C THR A 179 13.93 -14.02 2.33
N ILE A 180 13.94 -14.28 3.63
CA ILE A 180 14.60 -15.45 4.23
C ILE A 180 13.90 -16.74 3.79
N VAL A 181 12.56 -16.75 3.82
CA VAL A 181 11.76 -17.90 3.35
C VAL A 181 12.06 -18.21 1.89
N ILE A 182 12.06 -17.20 1.01
CA ILE A 182 12.38 -17.41 -0.40
C ILE A 182 13.82 -17.91 -0.59
N TYR A 183 14.78 -17.37 0.15
CA TYR A 183 16.15 -17.86 0.11
C TYR A 183 16.25 -19.36 0.48
N LYS A 184 15.55 -19.76 1.56
CA LYS A 184 15.51 -21.16 1.99
C LYS A 184 14.83 -22.06 0.95
N LEU A 185 13.76 -21.60 0.33
CA LEU A 185 13.04 -22.32 -0.72
C LEU A 185 13.88 -22.47 -2.00
N LYS A 186 14.65 -21.44 -2.38
CA LYS A 186 15.61 -21.52 -3.49
C LYS A 186 16.65 -22.60 -3.23
N ILE A 187 17.26 -22.63 -2.04
CA ILE A 187 18.22 -23.69 -1.67
C ILE A 187 17.58 -25.09 -1.72
N SER A 188 16.40 -25.25 -1.12
CA SER A 188 15.69 -26.54 -1.11
C SER A 188 15.41 -27.03 -2.52
N SER A 189 14.96 -26.14 -3.42
CA SER A 189 14.66 -26.51 -4.80
C SER A 189 15.89 -26.98 -5.59
N ILE A 190 17.07 -26.44 -5.26
CA ILE A 190 18.35 -26.87 -5.83
C ILE A 190 18.70 -28.25 -5.29
N ASP A 191 18.65 -28.44 -3.97
CA ASP A 191 18.93 -29.74 -3.35
C ASP A 191 18.01 -30.84 -3.90
N ASP A 192 16.71 -30.55 -4.04
CA ASP A 192 15.72 -31.48 -4.61
C ASP A 192 16.02 -31.79 -6.08
N LEU A 193 16.41 -30.80 -6.90
CA LEU A 193 16.78 -31.04 -8.29
C LEU A 193 17.99 -31.97 -8.41
N TYR A 194 19.04 -31.73 -7.61
CA TYR A 194 20.25 -32.54 -7.66
C TYR A 194 20.00 -33.97 -7.16
N THR A 195 19.18 -34.13 -6.12
CA THR A 195 18.84 -35.47 -5.59
C THR A 195 17.96 -36.26 -6.56
N MET A 196 16.92 -35.65 -7.14
CA MET A 196 16.07 -36.29 -8.16
C MET A 196 16.87 -36.74 -9.38
N GLN A 197 17.90 -35.98 -9.76
CA GLN A 197 18.76 -36.32 -10.89
C GLN A 197 19.94 -37.21 -10.52
N GLY A 198 20.11 -37.61 -9.26
CA GLY A 198 21.21 -38.45 -8.80
C GLY A 198 22.60 -37.80 -8.91
N LEU A 199 22.65 -36.46 -8.89
CA LEU A 199 23.88 -35.66 -9.04
C LEU A 199 24.55 -35.40 -7.68
N TYR A 200 24.79 -36.45 -6.90
CA TYR A 200 25.25 -36.32 -5.50
C TYR A 200 26.66 -35.76 -5.33
N LEU A 201 27.53 -35.96 -6.33
CA LEU A 201 28.95 -35.57 -6.29
C LEU A 201 29.22 -34.21 -6.93
N GLU A 202 28.22 -33.60 -7.58
CA GLU A 202 28.39 -32.28 -8.20
C GLU A 202 28.35 -31.17 -7.16
N LYS A 203 29.18 -30.15 -7.37
CA LYS A 203 29.17 -28.96 -6.54
C LYS A 203 27.88 -28.18 -6.80
N ARG A 204 27.10 -27.96 -5.74
CA ARG A 204 25.89 -27.14 -5.78
C ARG A 204 26.22 -25.67 -6.09
N PRO A 205 25.39 -24.97 -6.88
CA PRO A 205 25.55 -23.54 -7.12
C PRO A 205 25.37 -22.77 -5.80
N ILE A 206 26.23 -21.77 -5.58
CA ILE A 206 26.11 -20.88 -4.44
C ILE A 206 24.98 -19.90 -4.72
N THR A 207 23.94 -19.93 -3.90
CA THR A 207 22.88 -18.92 -3.94
C THR A 207 23.21 -17.81 -2.96
N ASN A 208 23.36 -16.59 -3.49
CA ASN A 208 23.53 -15.39 -2.67
C ASN A 208 22.17 -14.95 -2.12
N TRP A 209 22.16 -14.45 -0.89
CA TRP A 209 20.96 -13.85 -0.33
C TRP A 209 20.88 -12.38 -0.76
N GLU A 210 19.97 -12.10 -1.70
CA GLU A 210 19.77 -10.77 -2.28
C GLU A 210 18.34 -10.29 -1.95
N PRO A 211 18.12 -9.71 -0.75
CA PRO A 211 16.78 -9.43 -0.25
C PRO A 211 16.04 -8.36 -1.08
N VAL A 212 16.76 -7.34 -1.57
CA VAL A 212 16.17 -6.26 -2.38
C VAL A 212 15.71 -6.77 -3.74
N GLN A 213 16.55 -7.57 -4.39
CA GLN A 213 16.22 -8.16 -5.69
C GLN A 213 15.09 -9.18 -5.59
N THR A 214 15.09 -9.99 -4.53
CA THR A 214 14.02 -10.95 -4.23
C THR A 214 12.69 -10.24 -3.98
N PHE A 215 12.69 -9.12 -3.23
CA PHE A 215 11.48 -8.32 -3.04
C PHE A 215 10.99 -7.74 -4.38
N TYR A 216 11.88 -7.15 -5.17
CA TYR A 216 11.53 -6.56 -6.46
C TYR A 216 10.97 -7.59 -7.45
N SER A 217 11.60 -8.77 -7.56
CA SER A 217 11.09 -9.86 -8.42
C SER A 217 9.73 -10.36 -7.95
N SER A 218 9.51 -10.43 -6.63
CA SER A 218 8.23 -10.86 -6.06
C SER A 218 7.08 -9.85 -6.20
N LEU A 219 7.32 -8.61 -6.62
CA LEU A 219 6.24 -7.68 -6.98
C LEU A 219 5.59 -8.04 -8.33
N ASN A 220 6.24 -8.89 -9.14
CA ASN A 220 5.71 -9.30 -10.42
C ASN A 220 4.84 -10.56 -10.26
N ILE A 221 3.52 -10.38 -10.24
CA ILE A 221 2.53 -11.49 -10.18
C ILE A 221 2.54 -12.31 -11.47
N ILE A 222 2.91 -11.70 -12.59
CA ILE A 222 2.75 -12.24 -13.93
C ILE A 222 3.87 -13.22 -14.27
N HIS A 223 5.12 -12.80 -14.02
CA HIS A 223 6.30 -13.58 -14.33
C HIS A 223 6.93 -14.08 -13.04
N ASN A 224 6.71 -15.37 -12.74
CA ASN A 224 7.43 -16.03 -11.68
C ASN A 224 8.93 -16.05 -12.03
N GLU A 225 9.75 -15.68 -11.06
CA GLU A 225 11.19 -15.86 -11.16
C GLU A 225 11.48 -17.36 -11.32
N THR A 226 12.24 -17.73 -12.36
CA THR A 226 12.69 -19.10 -12.59
C THR A 226 14.20 -19.17 -12.43
N MET A 227 14.70 -20.31 -11.96
CA MET A 227 16.13 -20.57 -11.85
C MET A 227 16.52 -21.63 -12.86
N ILE A 228 17.49 -21.31 -13.71
CA ILE A 228 18.15 -22.24 -14.63
C ILE A 228 19.48 -22.63 -14.01
N ILE A 229 19.72 -23.94 -13.85
CA ILE A 229 20.95 -24.50 -13.32
C ILE A 229 21.63 -25.32 -14.42
N VAL A 230 22.92 -25.07 -14.61
CA VAL A 230 23.76 -25.84 -15.53
C VAL A 230 24.35 -27.02 -14.76
N THR A 231 24.04 -28.24 -15.20
CA THR A 231 24.55 -29.51 -14.63
C THR A 231 25.24 -30.34 -15.70
N SER A 232 25.96 -31.41 -15.33
CA SER A 232 26.51 -32.34 -16.34
C SER A 232 25.44 -33.00 -17.21
N LYS A 233 24.18 -33.05 -16.74
CA LYS A 233 23.03 -33.59 -17.47
C LYS A 233 22.33 -32.55 -18.36
N GLY A 234 22.82 -31.31 -18.38
CA GLY A 234 22.28 -30.22 -19.19
C GLY A 234 21.69 -29.07 -18.36
N LEU A 235 20.92 -28.21 -19.03
CA LEU A 235 20.22 -27.07 -18.44
C LEU A 235 18.90 -27.55 -17.81
N MET A 236 18.75 -27.30 -16.51
CA MET A 236 17.60 -27.77 -15.74
C MET A 236 16.93 -26.60 -15.01
N THR A 237 15.59 -26.61 -14.95
CA THR A 237 14.79 -25.62 -14.21
C THR A 237 13.84 -26.33 -13.26
N ASN A 238 13.72 -25.86 -12.02
CA ASN A 238 12.76 -26.42 -11.05
C ASN A 238 12.11 -25.38 -10.13
N TYR A 239 12.60 -24.14 -10.14
CA TYR A 239 12.03 -23.11 -9.27
C TYR A 239 10.80 -22.46 -9.93
N PHE A 240 9.60 -22.93 -9.58
CA PHE A 240 8.31 -22.34 -9.98
C PHE A 240 7.46 -21.88 -8.77
N ILE A 241 8.08 -21.68 -7.61
CA ILE A 241 7.34 -21.23 -6.43
C ILE A 241 6.82 -19.81 -6.68
N PRO A 242 5.51 -19.55 -6.56
CA PRO A 242 4.92 -18.25 -6.83
C PRO A 242 5.26 -17.27 -5.69
N GLN A 243 6.46 -16.69 -5.75
CA GLN A 243 6.98 -15.76 -4.74
C GLN A 243 6.04 -14.58 -4.53
N ALA A 244 5.48 -14.05 -5.63
CA ALA A 244 4.51 -12.97 -5.60
C ALA A 244 3.28 -13.36 -4.77
N LEU A 245 2.71 -14.54 -4.99
CA LEU A 245 1.55 -15.01 -4.25
C LEU A 245 1.83 -15.11 -2.74
N MET A 246 3.01 -15.63 -2.37
CA MET A 246 3.46 -15.67 -0.98
C MET A 246 3.64 -14.26 -0.38
N LEU A 247 4.18 -13.31 -1.15
CA LEU A 247 4.31 -11.92 -0.71
C LEU A 247 2.93 -11.29 -0.48
N TYR A 248 2.04 -11.36 -1.47
CA TYR A 248 0.73 -10.72 -1.41
C TYR A 248 -0.16 -11.32 -0.32
N THR A 249 -0.14 -12.63 -0.10
CA THR A 249 -0.85 -13.24 1.05
C THR A 249 -0.38 -12.64 2.39
N SER A 250 0.93 -12.56 2.60
CA SER A 250 1.51 -12.02 3.83
C SER A 250 1.25 -10.51 4.04
N LEU A 251 1.28 -9.72 2.96
CA LEU A 251 0.93 -8.30 2.98
C LEU A 251 -0.56 -8.10 3.26
N MET A 252 -1.40 -9.00 2.75
CA MET A 252 -2.84 -8.91 2.93
C MET A 252 -3.25 -9.20 4.39
N ALA A 253 -2.50 -10.06 5.08
CA ALA A 253 -2.60 -10.21 6.53
C ALA A 253 -2.28 -8.91 7.30
N GLN A 254 -1.51 -7.98 6.71
CA GLN A 254 -1.22 -6.66 7.27
C GLN A 254 -2.20 -5.55 6.90
N ILE A 255 -3.21 -5.79 6.04
CA ILE A 255 -4.18 -4.75 5.63
C ILE A 255 -4.82 -4.06 6.83
N SER A 256 -5.15 -4.83 7.87
CA SER A 256 -5.78 -4.29 9.09
C SER A 256 -4.92 -3.20 9.73
N LEU A 257 -3.61 -3.41 9.76
CA LEU A 257 -2.63 -2.46 10.28
C LEU A 257 -2.54 -1.22 9.38
N ILE A 258 -2.60 -1.38 8.05
CA ILE A 258 -2.63 -0.27 7.08
C ILE A 258 -3.90 0.58 7.23
N ILE A 259 -5.08 -0.05 7.28
CA ILE A 259 -6.37 0.65 7.40
C ILE A 259 -6.40 1.48 8.68
N ILE A 260 -6.03 0.89 9.81
CA ILE A 260 -6.02 1.56 11.11
C ILE A 260 -5.03 2.73 11.10
N PHE A 261 -3.87 2.55 10.47
CA PHE A 261 -2.87 3.62 10.31
C PHE A 261 -3.40 4.78 9.42
N LEU A 262 -4.08 4.48 8.32
CA LEU A 262 -4.70 5.49 7.43
C LEU A 262 -5.78 6.29 8.14
N CYS A 263 -6.67 5.64 8.89
CA CYS A 263 -7.68 6.33 9.69
C CYS A 263 -7.05 7.30 10.68
N TYR A 264 -5.91 6.90 11.26
CA TYR A 264 -5.18 7.76 12.17
C TYR A 264 -4.52 8.96 11.47
N ILE A 265 -3.86 8.76 10.33
CA ILE A 265 -3.33 9.87 9.51
C ILE A 265 -4.45 10.85 9.17
N LEU A 266 -5.62 10.33 8.81
CA LEU A 266 -6.80 11.14 8.49
C LEU A 266 -7.25 11.97 9.69
N ILE A 267 -7.35 11.40 10.89
CA ILE A 267 -7.69 12.14 12.12
C ILE A 267 -6.67 13.26 12.40
N LYS A 268 -5.37 12.97 12.28
CA LYS A 268 -4.29 13.95 12.49
C LYS A 268 -4.30 15.05 11.42
N SER A 269 -4.64 14.71 10.18
CA SER A 269 -4.79 15.69 9.11
C SER A 269 -5.99 16.60 9.38
N LEU A 270 -7.13 16.03 9.79
CA LEU A 270 -8.32 16.77 10.18
C LEU A 270 -8.08 17.70 11.37
N THR A 271 -7.31 17.30 12.40
CA THR A 271 -6.96 18.21 13.51
C THR A 271 -6.14 19.40 13.04
N LYS A 272 -5.14 19.18 12.17
CA LYS A 272 -4.34 20.26 11.60
C LYS A 272 -5.18 21.19 10.74
N LEU A 273 -6.06 20.64 9.90
CA LEU A 273 -7.00 21.41 9.09
C LEU A 273 -7.96 22.24 9.95
N GLU A 274 -8.44 21.70 11.06
CA GLU A 274 -9.26 22.45 12.02
C GLU A 274 -8.50 23.63 12.61
N ILE A 275 -7.29 23.40 13.14
CA ILE A 275 -6.46 24.47 13.72
C ILE A 275 -6.17 25.54 12.67
N LEU A 276 -5.82 25.14 11.46
CA LEU A 276 -5.53 26.06 10.36
C LEU A 276 -6.79 26.85 9.97
N SER A 277 -7.93 26.18 9.77
CA SER A 277 -9.18 26.85 9.41
C SER A 277 -9.69 27.80 10.51
N LEU A 278 -9.59 27.42 11.79
CA LEU A 278 -9.92 28.29 12.92
C LEU A 278 -8.96 29.49 13.01
N PHE A 279 -7.67 29.28 12.76
CA PHE A 279 -6.69 30.37 12.69
C PHE A 279 -7.02 31.35 11.55
N LEU A 280 -7.37 30.84 10.36
CA LEU A 280 -7.78 31.67 9.22
C LEU A 280 -9.05 32.46 9.51
N VAL A 281 -10.05 31.84 10.16
CA VAL A 281 -11.31 32.51 10.53
C VAL A 281 -11.11 33.54 11.64
N LYS A 282 -10.26 33.26 12.64
CA LYS A 282 -9.93 34.20 13.72
C LYS A 282 -9.23 35.44 13.19
N ASN A 283 -8.28 35.26 12.28
CA ASN A 283 -7.47 36.34 11.71
C ASN A 283 -8.09 36.96 10.45
N ALA A 284 -9.23 36.47 10.00
CA ALA A 284 -10.00 37.04 8.90
C ALA A 284 -10.26 38.53 9.12
N GLY A 285 -10.01 39.36 8.11
CA GLY A 285 -10.23 40.81 8.17
C GLY A 285 -9.19 41.60 8.99
N THR A 286 -8.12 40.97 9.49
CA THR A 286 -6.97 41.69 10.07
C THR A 286 -6.00 42.16 8.99
N ALA A 287 -5.39 43.32 9.18
CA ALA A 287 -4.41 43.89 8.25
C ALA A 287 -3.21 42.95 7.96
N SER A 288 -2.82 42.14 8.96
CA SER A 288 -1.76 41.13 8.81
C SER A 288 -2.17 39.97 7.91
N MET A 289 -3.40 39.49 8.01
CA MET A 289 -3.87 38.36 7.20
C MET A 289 -4.18 38.79 5.77
N SER A 290 -4.66 40.02 5.58
CA SER A 290 -4.79 40.61 4.24
C SER A 290 -3.44 40.82 3.58
N ALA A 291 -2.44 41.33 4.32
CA ALA A 291 -1.07 41.42 3.81
C ALA A 291 -0.54 40.05 3.40
N CYS A 292 -0.79 39.01 4.21
CA CYS A 292 -0.41 37.64 3.86
C CYS A 292 -1.16 37.13 2.60
N GLY A 293 -2.45 37.43 2.46
CA GLY A 293 -3.25 37.12 1.26
C GLY A 293 -2.77 37.84 0.00
N PHE A 294 -2.40 39.13 0.11
CA PHE A 294 -1.80 39.91 -0.99
C PHE A 294 -0.39 39.41 -1.34
N ILE A 295 0.43 39.07 -0.35
CA ILE A 295 1.77 38.48 -0.57
C ILE A 295 1.62 37.13 -1.27
N ALA A 296 0.71 36.27 -0.81
CA ALA A 296 0.44 35.00 -1.47
C ALA A 296 -0.01 35.24 -2.93
N LEU A 297 -0.98 36.13 -3.16
CA LEU A 297 -1.45 36.48 -4.52
C LEU A 297 -0.30 37.01 -5.40
N ALA A 298 0.56 37.87 -4.85
CA ALA A 298 1.72 38.40 -5.56
C ALA A 298 2.73 37.30 -5.93
N VAL A 299 3.05 36.38 -5.01
CA VAL A 299 3.92 35.23 -5.28
C VAL A 299 3.31 34.33 -6.37
N ILE A 300 2.01 34.10 -6.32
CA ILE A 300 1.27 33.31 -7.30
C ILE A 300 1.31 33.97 -8.68
N LEU A 301 1.10 35.29 -8.76
CA LEU A 301 1.22 36.05 -10.00
C LEU A 301 2.65 36.02 -10.55
N ILE A 302 3.66 36.18 -9.69
CA ILE A 302 5.09 36.10 -10.07
C ILE A 302 5.45 34.73 -10.64
N ILE A 303 4.85 33.64 -10.14
CA ILE A 303 5.08 32.29 -10.69
C ILE A 303 4.28 32.08 -11.97
N CYS A 304 3.08 32.65 -12.09
CA CYS A 304 2.21 32.38 -13.20
C CYS A 304 2.54 33.15 -14.47
N ILE A 305 2.93 34.42 -14.35
CA ILE A 305 3.35 35.24 -15.49
C ILE A 305 4.47 34.56 -16.30
N PRO A 306 5.57 34.06 -15.71
CA PRO A 306 6.60 33.35 -16.47
C PRO A 306 6.12 32.00 -16.98
N MET A 307 5.23 31.29 -16.27
CA MET A 307 4.68 30.01 -16.76
C MET A 307 3.76 30.21 -17.96
N THR A 308 2.91 31.24 -17.97
CA THR A 308 2.05 31.57 -19.12
C THR A 308 2.86 32.10 -20.29
N LEU A 309 3.89 32.91 -20.03
CA LEU A 309 4.85 33.35 -21.06
C LEU A 309 5.65 32.18 -21.65
N LEU A 310 6.07 31.22 -20.83
CA LEU A 310 6.80 30.03 -21.27
C LEU A 310 5.89 29.14 -22.14
N ILE A 311 4.62 28.96 -21.75
CA ILE A 311 3.63 28.27 -22.59
C ILE A 311 3.43 29.01 -23.92
N LEU A 312 3.21 30.34 -23.90
CA LEU A 312 3.10 31.16 -25.12
C LEU A 312 4.34 31.04 -26.02
N SER A 313 5.55 31.03 -25.44
CA SER A 313 6.79 30.88 -26.20
C SER A 313 6.91 29.53 -26.89
N ILE A 314 6.46 28.45 -26.24
CA ILE A 314 6.40 27.09 -26.83
C ILE A 314 5.36 27.00 -27.95
N PHE A 315 4.34 27.87 -27.94
CA PHE A 315 3.30 27.91 -28.98
C PHE A 315 3.65 28.79 -30.18
N ILE A 316 4.52 29.78 -29.99
CA ILE A 316 4.95 30.71 -31.04
C ILE A 316 6.15 30.15 -31.84
N THR A 317 6.89 29.18 -31.27
CA THR A 317 7.90 28.35 -31.97
C THR A 317 7.29 27.09 -32.55
#